data_AF-A0AAE5HCH4-F1
#
_entry.id   AF-A0AAE5HCH4-F1
#
_cell.length_a   1.000
_cell.length_b   1.000
_cell.length_c   1.000
_cell.angle_alpha   90.00
_cell.angle_beta   90.00
_cell.angle_gamma   90.00
#
_symmetry.space_group_name_H-M   'P 1'
#
loop_
_entity.id
_entity.type
_entity.pdbx_description
1 polymer ?
#
loop_
_entity_poly.entity_id
_entity_poly.type
_entity_poly.pdbx_seq_one_letter_code
_entity_poly.pdbx_strand_id
1 'polypeptide(L)' 'MWESKRSFPAWIENAYDAVEKRSSEREYSLPREEAVLVIQATGDDLTEYEATHALEQLLSRGWIYEVDGEIRITER' A
#
# COMPACT_ATOMS: atom_id res chain seq x y z
N MET A 1 8.37 18.43 23.76
CA MET A 1 8.69 18.49 22.32
C MET A 1 9.71 17.40 22.07
N TRP A 2 9.43 16.46 21.16
CA TRP A 2 10.37 15.96 20.14
C TRP A 2 9.63 14.95 19.24
N GLU A 3 9.45 15.38 18.00
CA GLU A 3 8.96 14.60 16.87
C GLU A 3 9.93 13.45 16.56
N SER A 4 9.36 12.29 16.28
CA SER A 4 9.81 11.42 15.20
C SER A 4 8.60 10.60 14.77
N LYS A 5 7.71 11.22 13.97
CA LYS A 5 6.93 10.47 12.99
C LYS A 5 7.95 9.56 12.30
N ARG A 6 7.85 8.24 12.50
CA ARG A 6 8.63 7.30 11.69
C ARG A 6 8.11 7.43 10.26
N SER A 7 8.65 8.39 9.52
CA SER A 7 8.56 8.45 8.06
C SER A 7 8.86 7.06 7.55
N PHE A 8 8.03 6.58 6.64
CA PHE A 8 8.26 5.28 6.08
C PHE A 8 9.59 5.27 5.33
N PRO A 9 10.22 4.11 5.16
CA PRO A 9 11.16 3.94 4.07
C PRO A 9 10.48 4.40 2.77
N ALA A 10 11.19 5.14 1.92
CA ALA A 10 10.64 5.70 0.68
C ALA A 10 9.93 4.64 -0.19
N TRP A 11 10.40 3.39 -0.18
CA TRP A 11 9.79 2.30 -0.93
C TRP A 11 8.38 1.90 -0.44
N ILE A 12 8.05 2.09 0.85
CA ILE A 12 6.68 1.88 1.36
C ILE A 12 5.77 3.06 0.99
N GLU A 13 6.30 4.28 0.95
CA GLU A 13 5.55 5.44 0.44
C GLU A 13 5.25 5.26 -1.05
N ASN A 14 6.23 4.80 -1.84
CA ASN A 14 6.03 4.45 -3.25
C ASN A 14 4.98 3.33 -3.42
N ALA A 15 4.99 2.32 -2.54
CA ALA A 15 3.99 1.25 -2.53
C ALA A 15 2.57 1.81 -2.29
N TYR A 16 2.42 2.73 -1.34
CA TYR A 16 1.15 3.42 -1.11
C TYR A 16 0.70 4.22 -2.34
N ASP A 17 1.58 5.06 -2.91
CA ASP A 17 1.26 5.90 -4.06
C ASP A 17 0.82 5.06 -5.27
N ALA A 18 1.44 3.90 -5.47
CA ALA A 18 1.08 2.98 -6.54
C ALA A 18 -0.30 2.34 -6.32
N VAL A 19 -0.59 1.88 -5.10
CA VAL A 19 -1.90 1.32 -4.74
C VAL A 19 -2.99 2.38 -4.81
N GLU A 20 -2.74 3.59 -4.29
CA GLU A 20 -3.67 4.73 -4.35
C GLU A 20 -4.00 5.08 -5.80
N LYS A 21 -2.98 5.27 -6.64
CA LYS A 21 -3.16 5.53 -8.07
C LYS A 21 -3.99 4.44 -8.74
N ARG A 22 -3.63 3.16 -8.56
CA ARG A 22 -4.35 2.05 -9.19
C ARG A 22 -5.78 1.92 -8.69
N SER A 23 -6.01 2.11 -7.40
CA SER A 23 -7.35 2.05 -6.81
C SER A 23 -8.25 3.18 -7.33
N SER A 24 -7.71 4.40 -7.54
CA SER A 24 -8.47 5.53 -8.09
C SER A 24 -9.01 5.29 -9.51
N GLU A 25 -8.33 4.44 -10.29
CA GLU A 25 -8.79 3.99 -11.61
C GLU A 25 -9.94 2.97 -11.53
N ARG A 26 -10.23 2.44 -10.33
CA ARG A 26 -11.16 1.34 -10.05
C ARG A 26 -12.10 1.68 -8.88
N GLU A 27 -12.64 2.88 -8.87
CA GLU A 27 -13.63 3.31 -7.86
C GLU A 27 -13.10 3.21 -6.41
N TYR A 28 -11.80 3.43 -6.21
CA TYR A 28 -11.10 3.38 -4.92
C TYR A 28 -11.09 2.00 -4.23
N SER A 29 -11.19 0.92 -5.02
CA SER A 29 -11.10 -0.46 -4.57
C SER A 29 -10.11 -1.25 -5.42
N LEU A 30 -9.33 -2.13 -4.78
CA LEU A 30 -8.36 -2.98 -5.46
C LEU A 30 -8.28 -4.36 -4.79
N PRO A 31 -8.41 -5.49 -5.53
CA PRO A 31 -8.24 -6.81 -4.93
C PRO A 31 -6.88 -6.95 -4.25
N ARG A 32 -6.80 -7.62 -3.10
CA ARG A 32 -5.55 -7.79 -2.34
C ARG A 32 -4.40 -8.33 -3.20
N GLU A 33 -4.68 -9.34 -4.02
CA GLU A 33 -3.70 -9.95 -4.93
C GLU A 33 -3.19 -8.93 -5.96
N GLU A 34 -4.08 -8.08 -6.50
CA GLU A 34 -3.70 -7.03 -7.43
C GLU A 34 -2.91 -5.91 -6.73
N ALA A 35 -3.23 -5.59 -5.48
CA ALA A 35 -2.45 -4.64 -4.68
C ALA A 35 -1.02 -5.13 -4.48
N VAL A 36 -0.81 -6.43 -4.19
CA VAL A 36 0.54 -7.01 -4.11
C VAL A 36 1.28 -6.89 -5.44
N LEU A 37 0.64 -7.21 -6.57
CA LEU A 37 1.26 -7.09 -7.89
C LEU A 37 1.62 -5.63 -8.25
N VAL A 38 0.76 -4.67 -7.88
CA VAL A 38 1.01 -3.24 -8.09
C VAL A 38 2.20 -2.76 -7.29
N ILE A 39 2.29 -3.16 -6.01
CA ILE A 39 3.45 -2.85 -5.16
C ILE A 39 4.70 -3.50 -5.75
N GLN A 40 4.61 -4.74 -6.22
CA GLN A 40 5.75 -5.43 -6.83
C GLN A 40 6.28 -4.69 -8.06
N ALA A 41 5.39 -4.02 -8.81
CA ALA A 41 5.73 -3.28 -10.02
C ALA A 41 6.30 -1.86 -9.77
N THR A 42 6.50 -1.42 -8.52
CA THR A 42 6.98 -0.05 -8.21
C THR A 42 8.45 0.21 -8.57
N GLY A 43 9.16 -0.76 -9.14
CA GLY A 43 10.47 -0.57 -9.77
C GLY A 43 11.68 -0.94 -8.91
N ASP A 44 11.47 -1.52 -7.73
CA ASP A 44 12.54 -1.94 -6.80
C ASP A 44 12.83 -3.46 -6.86
N ASP A 45 12.41 -4.17 -7.92
CA ASP A 45 12.52 -5.63 -8.05
C ASP A 45 12.02 -6.38 -6.79
N LEU A 46 10.96 -5.86 -6.16
CA LEU A 46 10.44 -6.43 -4.93
C LEU A 46 10.02 -7.88 -5.16
N THR A 47 10.35 -8.72 -4.20
CA THR A 47 9.79 -10.07 -4.12
C THR A 47 8.32 -10.00 -3.72
N GLU A 48 7.56 -11.06 -4.01
CA GLU A 48 6.17 -11.19 -3.53
C GLU A 48 6.09 -11.05 -1.99
N TYR A 49 7.10 -11.55 -1.27
CA TYR A 49 7.21 -11.42 0.17
C TYR A 49 7.35 -9.95 0.61
N GLU A 50 8.23 -9.19 -0.04
CA GLU A 50 8.42 -7.76 0.26
C GLU A 50 7.19 -6.93 -0.09
N ALA A 51 6.55 -7.22 -1.22
CA ALA A 51 5.30 -6.56 -1.61
C ALA A 51 4.16 -6.86 -0.63
N THR A 52 4.04 -8.11 -0.19
CA THR A 52 3.08 -8.51 0.86
C THR A 52 3.39 -7.82 2.18
N HIS A 53 4.66 -7.75 2.57
CA HIS A 53 5.09 -7.07 3.79
C HIS A 53 4.75 -5.57 3.74
N ALA A 54 4.95 -4.91 2.60
CA ALA A 54 4.56 -3.52 2.42
C ALA A 54 3.06 -3.32 2.58
N LEU A 55 2.26 -4.17 1.96
CA LEU A 55 0.80 -4.13 2.09
C LEU A 55 0.36 -4.27 3.55
N GLU A 56 0.95 -5.22 4.30
CA GLU A 56 0.69 -5.39 5.73
C GLU A 56 1.11 -4.18 6.57
N GLN A 57 2.23 -3.53 6.23
CA GLN A 57 2.65 -2.29 6.89
C GLN A 57 1.64 -1.15 6.67
N LEU A 58 1.10 -1.02 5.45
CA LEU A 58 0.08 -0.01 5.12
C LEU A 58 -1.24 -0.30 5.86
N LEU A 59 -1.68 -1.56 5.91
CA LEU A 59 -2.86 -2.00 6.65
C LEU A 59 -2.72 -1.75 8.16
N SER A 60 -1.62 -2.19 8.76
CA SER A 60 -1.38 -2.10 10.21
C SER A 60 -1.34 -0.67 10.74
N ARG A 61 -1.05 0.30 9.88
CA ARG A 61 -0.99 1.73 10.21
C ARG A 61 -2.24 2.49 9.81
N GLY A 62 -3.24 1.83 9.21
CA GLY A 62 -4.51 2.42 8.81
C GLY A 62 -4.38 3.43 7.66
N TRP A 63 -3.40 3.24 6.77
CA TRP A 63 -3.33 4.03 5.53
C TRP A 63 -4.27 3.44 4.49
N ILE A 64 -4.41 2.13 4.52
CA ILE A 64 -5.38 1.36 3.74
C ILE A 64 -6.12 0.41 4.69
N TYR A 65 -7.24 -0.12 4.23
CA TYR A 65 -8.00 -1.14 4.94
C TYR A 65 -8.53 -2.18 3.96
N GLU A 66 -8.79 -3.38 4.46
CA GLU A 66 -9.31 -4.51 3.68
C GLU A 66 -10.78 -4.78 4.03
N VAL A 67 -11.63 -4.89 3.01
CA VAL A 67 -13.05 -5.30 3.15
C VAL A 67 -13.35 -6.33 2.07
N ASP A 68 -13.80 -7.52 2.46
CA ASP A 68 -14.17 -8.59 1.52
C ASP A 68 -13.05 -8.95 0.52
N GLY A 69 -11.78 -8.89 0.94
CA GLY A 69 -10.62 -9.16 0.08
C GLY A 69 -10.18 -7.98 -0.81
N GLU A 70 -10.85 -6.84 -0.69
CA GLU A 70 -10.55 -5.62 -1.42
C GLU A 70 -9.85 -4.59 -0.53
N ILE A 71 -8.74 -4.07 -1.02
CA ILE A 71 -7.98 -2.95 -0.46
C ILE A 71 -8.62 -1.63 -0.85
N ARG A 72 -8.84 -0.79 0.16
CA ARG A 72 -9.38 0.57 0.01
C ARG A 72 -8.47 1.59 0.69
N ILE A 73 -8.46 2.81 0.18
CA ILE A 73 -7.69 3.93 0.74
C ILE A 73 -8.46 4.53 1.91
N THR A 74 -7.77 4.80 3.01
CA THR A 74 -8.38 5.51 4.15
C THR A 74 -8.53 6.98 3.79
N GLU A 75 -9.77 7.49 3.76
CA GLU A 75 -10.02 8.92 3.57
C GLU A 75 -9.34 9.71 4.71
N ARG A 76 -8.51 10.69 4.33
CA ARG A 76 -7.75 11.55 5.25
C ARG A 76 -8.55 12.77 5.72
#